data_AF-A0A250I8M7-F1
#
_entry.id   AF-A0A250I8M7-F1
#
_cell.length_a   1.000
_cell.length_b   1.000
_cell.length_c   1.000
_cell.angle_alpha   90.00
_cell.angle_beta   90.00
_cell.angle_gamma   90.00
#
_symmetry.space_group_name_H-M   'P 1'
#
loop_
_entity.id
_entity.type
_entity.pdbx_description
1 polymer ?
#
loop_
_entity_poly.entity_id
_entity_poly.type
_entity_poly.pdbx_seq_one_letter_code
_entity_poly.pdbx_strand_id
1 'polypeptide(L)'
;MTLPVRASARFSTAFLLVTVALLGGGCRRGAKPDAGEDRTVEAGVPVVFGSESSDAPAVTWDFGDGSPPAKGTRVSHAFARQGAYTVRALEKDAVQASARLTVVPRPVLRAIPADAEVAVFFPQLRGNVEPVMGFVSRLVGESQVLQSLEAMPLLSLVLREASGEARLVDPDEGLGFFSLPDFEGSVVLLGVMDGQAARDAVVEELRSRGVRLERSEPDGSVFLRRDNGVPMLLFEDRGYLYLVVPDAPSAAPGTEPTREGEIQKTLAVSPGDVPLAPIRERVMGLSGAGLSEQPLLTSLRTKVAAGNVHIFARPVGEDASEGFQGAWAAMRFQEGQAELEGWVESDKSLLGGNETAPGSRLLEKAPLGPIAALSISMPPETLSKLVFGAPGSEQRARMTRNLEAQGLDAASVEGLLGALRGDLSLLAYLDAAAFYRNFLKGSQKPEPRGSLLFQAGILRSEPVLEWLTGVLKSRQQSFQVLKEAGTTRLTTRVFNQPVEFSLSADRLTMLGGEPLEGRAQGGVGAALRERFGAGGFEPGHVSAMVDVGRVLTELEAPKEVPGVPPQQLSMVQAMAATLLEQLPPVDSVFFDFAPEQGGGRFRLRAALRSR
;
A
#
# COMPACT_ATOMS: atom_id res chain seq x y z
N MET A 1 -5.45 -67.85 -9.11
CA MET A 1 -4.27 -67.25 -8.45
C MET A 1 -4.77 -66.44 -7.26
N THR A 2 -5.16 -67.09 -6.15
CA THR A 2 -4.32 -67.38 -4.96
C THR A 2 -3.81 -66.11 -4.24
N LEU A 3 -4.71 -65.50 -3.47
CA LEU A 3 -4.66 -65.12 -2.03
C LEU A 3 -3.33 -65.41 -1.24
N PRO A 4 -3.17 -64.94 0.03
CA PRO A 4 -3.28 -63.60 0.62
C PRO A 4 -2.20 -63.35 1.73
N VAL A 5 -2.34 -62.21 2.43
CA VAL A 5 -2.02 -61.90 3.85
C VAL A 5 -1.54 -63.07 4.75
N ARG A 6 -0.47 -62.84 5.53
CA ARG A 6 -0.36 -63.35 6.92
C ARG A 6 0.69 -62.60 7.77
N ALA A 7 0.19 -62.00 8.85
CA ALA A 7 0.92 -61.77 10.09
C ALA A 7 1.30 -63.10 10.75
N SER A 8 2.40 -63.13 11.52
CA SER A 8 2.41 -63.59 12.92
C SER A 8 3.84 -63.80 13.44
N ALA A 9 4.10 -63.17 14.59
CA ALA A 9 5.13 -63.54 15.54
C ALA A 9 4.90 -64.97 16.09
N ARG A 10 5.96 -65.64 16.59
CA ARG A 10 6.13 -65.99 18.02
C ARG A 10 7.07 -67.18 18.33
N PHE A 11 7.63 -67.09 19.57
CA PHE A 11 8.02 -68.15 20.53
C PHE A 11 9.20 -69.06 20.13
N SER A 12 10.11 -69.56 20.98
CA SER A 12 10.62 -69.29 22.35
C SER A 12 11.48 -70.52 22.73
N THR A 13 12.58 -70.36 23.47
CA THR A 13 13.14 -71.27 24.51
C THR A 13 14.57 -70.81 24.88
N ALA A 14 15.14 -70.94 26.08
CA ALA A 14 14.73 -71.10 27.47
C ALA A 14 16.04 -71.26 28.29
N PHE A 15 16.21 -70.59 29.46
CA PHE A 15 16.54 -71.23 30.74
C PHE A 15 16.61 -70.24 31.93
N LEU A 16 15.89 -70.57 33.01
CA LEU A 16 16.00 -70.15 34.42
C LEU A 16 17.42 -70.49 34.96
N LEU A 17 18.02 -69.95 36.03
CA LEU A 17 17.56 -69.49 37.35
C LEU A 17 18.78 -68.89 38.08
N VAL A 18 18.59 -67.89 38.94
CA VAL A 18 19.03 -67.80 40.36
C VAL A 18 18.86 -66.35 40.80
N THR A 19 17.88 -66.15 41.68
CA THR A 19 17.74 -64.98 42.54
C THR A 19 18.63 -65.17 43.77
N VAL A 20 19.66 -64.32 43.91
CA VAL A 20 20.22 -63.93 45.21
C VAL A 20 20.24 -62.41 45.23
N ALA A 21 19.42 -61.84 46.10
CA ALA A 21 19.43 -60.42 46.39
C ALA A 21 20.75 -60.07 47.12
N LEU A 22 21.60 -59.29 46.47
CA LEU A 22 22.55 -58.40 47.12
C LEU A 22 22.40 -57.01 46.50
N LEU A 23 21.87 -56.13 47.34
CA LEU A 23 21.90 -54.67 47.30
C LEU A 23 23.01 -54.10 46.40
N GLY A 24 22.63 -53.68 45.19
CA GLY A 24 23.40 -52.78 44.34
C GLY A 24 22.46 -51.66 43.90
N GLY A 25 22.64 -50.48 44.49
CA GLY A 25 21.72 -49.35 44.37
C GLY A 25 21.38 -49.03 42.91
N GLY A 26 20.09 -49.02 42.61
CA GLY A 26 19.60 -48.40 41.39
C GLY A 26 20.06 -46.96 41.36
N CYS A 27 20.97 -46.62 40.44
CA CYS A 27 21.22 -45.24 40.08
C CYS A 27 19.98 -44.72 39.34
N ARG A 28 18.96 -44.30 40.10
CA ARG A 28 18.05 -43.25 39.63
C ARG A 28 18.95 -42.05 39.41
N ARG A 29 19.35 -41.77 38.16
CA ARG A 29 19.92 -40.46 37.82
C ARG A 29 18.84 -39.45 38.19
N GLY A 30 19.02 -38.75 39.31
CA GLY A 30 18.09 -37.69 39.72
C GLY A 30 17.91 -36.71 38.57
N ALA A 31 16.67 -36.33 38.30
CA ALA A 31 16.37 -35.32 37.30
C ALA A 31 17.16 -34.05 37.65
N LYS A 32 17.99 -33.59 36.71
CA LYS A 32 18.81 -32.39 36.90
C LYS A 32 18.06 -31.17 36.39
N PRO A 33 18.36 -29.97 36.94
CA PRO A 33 17.97 -28.72 36.30
C PRO A 33 18.46 -28.68 34.85
N ASP A 34 17.61 -28.22 33.95
CA ASP A 34 17.90 -28.17 32.52
C ASP A 34 17.74 -26.74 31.99
N ALA A 35 18.85 -26.05 31.73
CA ALA A 35 18.85 -24.76 31.06
C ALA A 35 18.62 -24.90 29.53
N GLY A 36 18.70 -26.15 29.03
CA GLY A 36 18.71 -26.56 27.64
C GLY A 36 19.95 -26.11 26.89
N GLU A 37 19.89 -26.18 25.56
CA GLU A 37 21.02 -25.85 24.68
C GLU A 37 21.12 -24.36 24.39
N ASP A 38 22.33 -23.95 23.98
CA ASP A 38 22.58 -22.64 23.41
C ASP A 38 21.68 -22.41 22.20
N ARG A 39 20.93 -21.31 22.19
CA ARG A 39 19.93 -21.06 21.14
C ARG A 39 19.69 -19.58 20.92
N THR A 40 19.13 -19.28 19.75
CA THR A 40 18.67 -17.93 19.40
C THR A 40 17.18 -17.81 19.71
N VAL A 41 16.78 -16.74 20.37
CA VAL A 41 15.37 -16.44 20.72
C VAL A 41 15.07 -14.98 20.39
N GLU A 42 13.80 -14.62 20.33
CA GLU A 42 13.39 -13.23 20.07
C GLU A 42 13.15 -12.47 21.36
N ALA A 43 13.40 -11.16 21.31
CA ALA A 43 13.10 -10.26 22.40
C ALA A 43 11.60 -10.31 22.76
N GLY A 44 11.31 -10.25 24.05
CA GLY A 44 9.96 -10.26 24.61
C GLY A 44 9.22 -11.60 24.51
N VAL A 45 9.72 -12.60 23.79
CA VAL A 45 9.09 -13.93 23.73
C VAL A 45 9.48 -14.75 24.98
N PRO A 46 8.53 -15.25 25.78
CA PRO A 46 8.85 -16.06 26.95
C PRO A 46 9.55 -17.37 26.57
N VAL A 47 10.72 -17.60 27.18
CA VAL A 47 11.51 -18.83 27.07
C VAL A 47 11.34 -19.64 28.33
N VAL A 48 11.02 -20.93 28.16
CA VAL A 48 10.84 -21.85 29.28
C VAL A 48 12.16 -22.54 29.61
N PHE A 49 12.52 -22.51 30.89
CA PHE A 49 13.70 -23.15 31.45
C PHE A 49 13.29 -24.16 32.52
N GLY A 50 14.07 -25.22 32.69
CA GLY A 50 13.82 -26.26 33.68
C GLY A 50 13.31 -27.57 33.09
N SER A 51 13.21 -28.58 33.95
CA SER A 51 12.91 -29.96 33.53
C SER A 51 11.41 -30.21 33.42
N GLU A 52 11.01 -31.09 32.50
CA GLU A 52 9.65 -31.63 32.45
C GLU A 52 9.40 -32.75 33.49
N SER A 53 10.45 -33.24 34.14
CA SER A 53 10.35 -34.28 35.16
C SER A 53 9.82 -33.74 36.48
N SER A 54 8.83 -34.43 37.06
CA SER A 54 8.31 -34.15 38.41
C SER A 54 9.35 -34.33 39.52
N ASP A 55 10.43 -35.06 39.23
CA ASP A 55 11.49 -35.38 40.20
C ASP A 55 12.63 -34.35 40.19
N ALA A 56 12.54 -33.29 39.39
CA ALA A 56 13.58 -32.27 39.30
C ALA A 56 13.58 -31.34 40.52
N PRO A 57 14.75 -30.98 41.07
CA PRO A 57 14.84 -30.06 42.20
C PRO A 57 14.49 -28.63 41.79
N ALA A 58 13.83 -27.89 42.68
CA ALA A 58 13.61 -26.47 42.49
C ALA A 58 14.93 -25.70 42.69
N VAL A 59 15.34 -24.96 41.67
CA VAL A 59 16.58 -24.17 41.67
C VAL A 59 16.29 -22.69 41.50
N THR A 60 17.29 -21.86 41.76
CA THR A 60 17.26 -20.43 41.45
C THR A 60 17.80 -20.21 40.03
N TRP A 61 17.05 -19.49 39.21
CA TRP A 61 17.39 -19.15 37.83
C TRP A 61 17.87 -17.72 37.77
N ASP A 62 19.13 -17.54 37.36
CA ASP A 62 19.70 -16.25 36.98
C ASP A 62 19.72 -16.17 35.45
N PHE A 63 19.06 -15.18 34.88
CA PHE A 63 18.93 -15.04 33.43
C PHE A 63 20.09 -14.26 32.79
N GLY A 64 20.90 -13.57 33.59
CA GLY A 64 22.04 -12.79 33.11
C GLY A 64 21.69 -11.47 32.40
N ASP A 65 20.42 -11.07 32.39
CA ASP A 65 19.93 -9.81 31.81
C ASP A 65 19.71 -8.69 32.85
N GLY A 66 20.02 -8.97 34.12
CA GLY A 66 19.86 -8.05 35.25
C GLY A 66 18.47 -8.11 35.89
N SER A 67 17.55 -8.94 35.39
CA SER A 67 16.25 -9.18 36.04
C SER A 67 16.39 -9.96 37.36
N PRO A 68 15.42 -9.83 38.29
CA PRO A 68 15.44 -10.60 39.53
C PRO A 68 15.43 -12.12 39.26
N PRO A 69 16.25 -12.91 39.98
CA PRO A 69 16.26 -14.36 39.82
C PRO A 69 14.90 -15.01 40.14
N ALA A 70 14.50 -16.00 39.35
CA ALA A 70 13.26 -16.76 39.58
C ALA A 70 13.55 -18.08 40.30
N LYS A 71 12.63 -18.58 41.13
CA LYS A 71 12.79 -19.88 41.80
C LYS A 71 11.73 -20.87 41.33
N GLY A 72 12.17 -22.05 40.89
CA GLY A 72 11.24 -23.10 40.44
C GLY A 72 11.94 -24.28 39.77
N THR A 73 11.19 -25.37 39.61
CA THR A 73 11.61 -26.53 38.81
C THR A 73 11.52 -26.26 37.31
N ARG A 74 10.52 -25.45 36.93
CA ARG A 74 10.28 -24.93 35.58
C ARG A 74 9.88 -23.46 35.71
N VAL A 75 10.56 -22.58 34.98
CA VAL A 75 10.30 -21.13 34.97
C VAL A 75 10.15 -20.64 33.54
N SER A 76 9.45 -19.53 33.35
CA SER A 76 9.31 -18.85 32.06
C SER A 76 9.90 -17.45 32.20
N HIS A 77 10.74 -17.04 31.25
CA HIS A 77 11.39 -15.73 31.27
C HIS A 77 11.49 -15.13 29.87
N ALA A 78 11.13 -13.86 29.72
CA ALA A 78 11.22 -13.13 28.46
C ALA A 78 12.33 -12.08 28.56
N PHE A 79 13.26 -12.11 27.61
CA PHE A 79 14.37 -11.15 27.55
C PHE A 79 13.89 -9.89 26.84
N ALA A 80 13.89 -8.74 27.53
CA ALA A 80 13.32 -7.51 26.98
C ALA A 80 14.14 -6.92 25.81
N ARG A 81 15.45 -7.20 25.73
CA ARG A 81 16.37 -6.57 24.77
C ARG A 81 17.16 -7.61 24.00
N GLN A 82 17.54 -7.27 22.77
CA GLN A 82 18.52 -8.05 22.02
C GLN A 82 19.88 -8.08 22.75
N GLY A 83 20.58 -9.20 22.68
CA GLY A 83 21.84 -9.38 23.38
C GLY A 83 22.22 -10.83 23.59
N ALA A 84 23.44 -11.06 24.09
CA ALA A 84 23.89 -12.39 24.48
C ALA A 84 23.80 -12.53 26.00
N TYR A 85 22.94 -13.45 26.47
CA TYR A 85 22.69 -13.69 27.88
C TYR A 85 23.16 -15.10 28.28
N THR A 86 23.66 -15.24 29.50
CA THR A 86 24.05 -16.54 30.06
C THR A 86 23.08 -16.89 31.18
N VAL A 87 22.16 -17.82 30.89
CA VAL A 87 21.20 -18.32 31.88
C VAL A 87 21.87 -19.38 32.73
N ARG A 88 21.69 -19.31 34.05
CA ARG A 88 22.30 -20.20 35.04
C ARG A 88 21.25 -20.73 36.00
N ALA A 89 21.21 -22.06 36.14
CA ALA A 89 20.51 -22.72 37.23
C ALA A 89 21.46 -22.84 38.43
N LEU A 90 21.07 -22.30 39.58
CA LEU A 90 21.86 -22.21 40.80
C LEU A 90 21.21 -23.02 41.92
N GLU A 91 22.00 -23.88 42.56
CA GLU A 91 21.66 -24.53 43.82
C GLU A 91 22.72 -24.13 44.85
N LYS A 92 22.31 -23.41 45.92
CA LYS A 92 23.23 -22.86 46.94
C LYS A 92 24.43 -22.14 46.31
N ASP A 93 24.16 -21.28 45.34
CA ASP A 93 25.14 -20.50 44.57
C ASP A 93 26.10 -21.30 43.67
N ALA A 94 25.95 -22.63 43.59
CA ALA A 94 26.68 -23.46 42.65
C ALA A 94 25.89 -23.63 41.34
N VAL A 95 26.54 -23.36 40.21
CA VAL A 95 25.97 -23.53 38.87
C VAL A 95 25.75 -25.02 38.58
N GLN A 96 24.50 -25.42 38.43
CA GLN A 96 24.08 -26.79 38.11
C GLN A 96 23.91 -27.01 36.61
N ALA A 97 23.47 -25.97 35.89
CA ALA A 97 23.33 -25.94 34.44
C ALA A 97 23.45 -24.50 33.93
N SER A 98 23.87 -24.34 32.68
CA SER A 98 23.92 -23.04 32.03
C SER A 98 23.67 -23.16 30.53
N ALA A 99 23.05 -22.14 29.95
CA ALA A 99 22.85 -22.01 28.51
C ALA A 99 23.13 -20.58 28.06
N ARG A 100 23.71 -20.42 26.87
CA ARG A 100 23.89 -19.11 26.24
C ARG A 100 22.73 -18.83 25.29
N LEU A 101 22.00 -17.75 25.57
CA LEU A 101 20.94 -17.27 24.70
C LEU A 101 21.43 -16.09 23.87
N THR A 102 21.18 -16.15 22.56
CA THR A 102 21.33 -14.99 21.68
C THR A 102 19.93 -14.44 21.41
N VAL A 103 19.60 -13.32 22.01
CA VAL A 103 18.31 -12.66 21.83
C VAL A 103 18.42 -11.70 20.64
N VAL A 104 17.54 -11.85 19.67
CA VAL A 104 17.44 -10.97 18.49
C VAL A 104 16.19 -10.08 18.58
N PRO A 105 16.13 -8.96 17.85
CA PRO A 105 14.95 -8.10 17.81
C PRO A 105 13.70 -8.90 17.41
N ARG A 106 12.56 -8.57 18.01
CA ARG A 106 11.28 -9.18 17.61
C ARG A 106 10.84 -8.53 16.30
N PRO A 107 10.62 -9.28 15.20
CA PRO A 107 10.16 -8.65 13.95
C PRO A 107 8.79 -7.98 14.12
N VAL A 108 8.60 -6.82 13.50
CA VAL A 108 7.34 -6.04 13.60
C VAL A 108 6.10 -6.86 13.23
N LEU A 109 6.21 -7.79 12.28
CA LEU A 109 5.12 -8.69 11.89
C LEU A 109 4.68 -9.63 13.02
N ARG A 110 5.56 -10.01 13.94
CA ARG A 110 5.20 -10.79 15.13
C ARG A 110 4.53 -9.94 16.21
N ALA A 111 4.71 -8.63 16.15
CA ALA A 111 4.09 -7.64 17.03
C ALA A 111 2.69 -7.20 16.53
N ILE A 112 2.26 -7.68 15.36
CA ILE A 112 0.94 -7.42 14.77
C ILE A 112 0.08 -8.70 14.87
N PRO A 113 -1.19 -8.61 15.30
CA PRO A 113 -2.12 -9.74 15.30
C PRO A 113 -2.25 -10.43 13.93
N ALA A 114 -2.35 -11.76 13.94
CA ALA A 114 -2.46 -12.56 12.71
C ALA A 114 -3.75 -12.29 11.91
N ASP A 115 -4.74 -11.69 12.58
CA ASP A 115 -6.03 -11.30 12.03
C ASP A 115 -6.12 -9.81 11.70
N ALA A 116 -5.01 -9.07 11.68
CA ALA A 116 -4.98 -7.73 11.12
C ALA A 116 -5.50 -7.73 9.67
N GLU A 117 -6.26 -6.69 9.31
CA GLU A 117 -6.85 -6.58 7.97
C GLU A 117 -5.90 -5.85 7.04
N VAL A 118 -5.44 -4.69 7.50
CA VAL A 118 -4.43 -3.88 6.84
C VAL A 118 -3.24 -3.77 7.77
N ALA A 119 -2.03 -3.90 7.23
CA ALA A 119 -0.80 -3.58 7.92
C ALA A 119 0.13 -2.81 6.99
N VAL A 120 0.62 -1.66 7.44
CA VAL A 120 1.66 -0.87 6.76
C VAL A 120 2.85 -0.75 7.70
N PHE A 121 4.04 -1.18 7.29
CA PHE A 121 5.17 -1.23 8.21
C PHE A 121 6.54 -1.08 7.55
N PHE A 122 7.47 -0.57 8.34
CA PHE A 122 8.91 -0.65 8.14
C PHE A 122 9.42 -1.91 8.85
N PRO A 123 10.14 -2.83 8.16
CA PRO A 123 10.62 -4.06 8.79
C PRO A 123 11.63 -3.77 9.90
N GLN A 124 12.44 -2.73 9.70
CA GLN A 124 13.36 -2.12 10.65
C GLN A 124 13.42 -0.62 10.34
N LEU A 125 13.73 0.23 11.31
CA LEU A 125 13.85 1.66 11.07
C LEU A 125 15.11 1.99 10.25
N ARG A 126 16.26 1.43 10.67
CA ARG A 126 17.56 1.70 10.06
C ARG A 126 17.57 1.31 8.58
N GLY A 127 17.90 2.27 7.72
CA GLY A 127 18.03 2.06 6.28
C GLY A 127 16.70 2.03 5.53
N ASN A 128 15.56 2.16 6.22
CA ASN A 128 14.25 2.22 5.58
C ASN A 128 13.55 3.55 5.77
N VAL A 129 13.76 4.24 6.89
CA VAL A 129 13.13 5.54 7.14
C VAL A 129 13.84 6.66 6.39
N GLU A 130 15.17 6.66 6.37
CA GLU A 130 15.98 7.74 5.79
C GLU A 130 15.72 7.95 4.29
N PRO A 131 15.64 6.88 3.44
CA PRO A 131 15.30 7.04 2.02
C PRO A 131 13.90 7.62 1.80
N VAL A 132 12.91 7.20 2.60
CA VAL A 132 11.53 7.71 2.54
C VAL A 132 11.52 9.19 2.88
N MET A 133 12.16 9.55 4.00
CA MET A 133 12.27 10.93 4.45
C MET A 133 12.96 11.83 3.43
N GLY A 134 14.04 11.35 2.81
CA GLY A 134 14.73 12.07 1.74
C GLY A 134 13.84 12.31 0.52
N PHE A 135 13.06 11.32 0.10
CA PHE A 135 12.12 11.46 -1.02
C PHE A 135 10.97 12.42 -0.70
N VAL A 136 10.29 12.23 0.45
CA VAL A 136 9.14 13.04 0.84
C VAL A 136 9.56 14.51 1.07
N SER A 137 10.73 14.74 1.68
CA SER A 137 11.27 16.10 1.87
C SER A 137 11.54 16.81 0.55
N ARG A 138 11.99 16.09 -0.48
CA ARG A 138 12.15 16.66 -1.82
C ARG A 138 10.79 16.96 -2.47
N LEU A 139 9.79 16.09 -2.26
CA LEU A 139 8.46 16.21 -2.87
C LEU A 139 7.63 17.37 -2.30
N VAL A 140 7.49 17.46 -0.96
CA VAL A 140 6.61 18.44 -0.32
C VAL A 140 7.37 19.56 0.41
N GLY A 141 8.69 19.44 0.57
CA GLY A 141 9.52 20.40 1.28
C GLY A 141 9.66 20.08 2.78
N GLU A 142 10.85 20.31 3.33
CA GLU A 142 11.20 19.94 4.71
C GLU A 142 10.27 20.54 5.77
N SER A 143 9.82 21.78 5.59
CA SER A 143 8.89 22.43 6.53
C SER A 143 7.52 21.75 6.59
N GLN A 144 6.97 21.34 5.44
CA GLN A 144 5.68 20.64 5.38
C GLN A 144 5.80 19.22 5.95
N VAL A 145 6.94 18.58 5.70
CA VAL A 145 7.28 17.29 6.28
C VAL A 145 7.32 17.38 7.80
N LEU A 146 8.09 18.32 8.37
CA LEU A 146 8.16 18.52 9.82
C LEU A 146 6.77 18.79 10.42
N GLN A 147 5.96 19.65 9.80
CA GLN A 147 4.58 19.92 10.27
C GLN A 147 3.68 18.68 10.25
N SER A 148 3.79 17.85 9.21
CA SER A 148 2.98 16.63 9.09
C SER A 148 3.43 15.54 10.06
N LEU A 149 4.73 15.47 10.36
CA LEU A 149 5.30 14.52 11.31
C LEU A 149 5.03 14.94 12.76
N GLU A 150 4.96 16.24 13.00
CA GLU A 150 4.37 16.80 14.23
C GLU A 150 2.87 16.47 14.39
N ALA A 151 2.22 15.75 13.47
CA ALA A 151 0.88 15.21 13.73
C ALA A 151 0.92 13.73 14.19
N MET A 152 2.09 13.08 14.14
CA MET A 152 2.27 11.64 14.33
C MET A 152 3.22 11.33 15.51
N PRO A 153 2.68 11.14 16.73
CA PRO A 153 3.45 11.18 17.98
C PRO A 153 4.45 10.03 18.20
N LEU A 154 4.34 8.92 17.45
CA LEU A 154 5.37 7.87 17.46
C LEU A 154 6.45 8.13 16.41
N LEU A 155 6.10 8.75 15.29
CA LEU A 155 7.04 9.01 14.20
C LEU A 155 7.95 10.20 14.52
N SER A 156 7.48 11.17 15.31
CA SER A 156 8.29 12.23 15.90
C SER A 156 9.46 11.69 16.74
N LEU A 157 9.25 10.64 17.55
CA LEU A 157 10.32 10.01 18.34
C LEU A 157 11.44 9.48 17.45
N VAL A 158 11.08 8.83 16.34
CA VAL A 158 12.03 8.32 15.35
C VAL A 158 12.93 9.44 14.80
N LEU A 159 12.37 10.63 14.56
CA LEU A 159 13.11 11.77 14.03
C LEU A 159 14.00 12.44 15.08
N ARG A 160 13.54 12.55 16.32
CA ARG A 160 14.33 13.14 17.42
C ARG A 160 15.59 12.33 17.67
N GLU A 161 15.49 11.01 17.58
CA GLU A 161 16.65 10.12 17.63
C GLU A 161 17.56 10.27 16.41
N ALA A 162 16.99 10.41 15.21
CA ALA A 162 17.78 10.74 14.00
C ALA A 162 18.53 12.08 14.12
N SER A 163 18.01 13.03 14.91
CA SER A 163 18.69 14.29 15.25
C SER A 163 19.69 14.22 16.41
N GLY A 164 19.88 13.04 17.02
CA GLY A 164 20.86 12.80 18.08
C GLY A 164 20.37 13.07 19.51
N GLU A 165 19.06 13.23 19.74
CA GLU A 165 18.48 13.21 21.09
C GLU A 165 18.41 11.77 21.64
N ALA A 166 18.06 11.61 22.92
CA ALA A 166 18.14 10.35 23.68
C ALA A 166 17.68 9.10 22.90
N ARG A 167 18.44 7.99 23.02
CA ARG A 167 18.12 6.70 22.38
C ARG A 167 16.93 6.04 23.08
N LEU A 168 15.73 6.33 22.60
CA LEU A 168 14.47 5.77 23.11
C LEU A 168 13.91 4.69 22.17
N VAL A 169 14.23 4.80 20.88
CA VAL A 169 13.75 3.93 19.82
C VAL A 169 14.80 2.87 19.52
N ASP A 170 14.39 1.63 19.23
CA ASP A 170 15.32 0.61 18.75
C ASP A 170 15.42 0.68 17.22
N PRO A 171 16.57 1.11 16.65
CA PRO A 171 16.72 1.25 15.19
C PRO A 171 16.71 -0.10 14.44
N ASP A 172 16.93 -1.22 15.15
CA ASP A 172 16.90 -2.57 14.58
C ASP A 172 15.48 -3.17 14.63
N GLU A 173 14.54 -2.53 15.33
CA GLU A 173 13.12 -2.86 15.29
C GLU A 173 12.35 -2.00 14.29
N GLY A 174 11.12 -2.43 14.00
CA GLY A 174 10.24 -1.78 13.03
C GLY A 174 9.27 -0.75 13.63
N LEU A 175 8.63 -0.02 12.73
CA LEU A 175 7.47 0.83 12.96
C LEU A 175 6.34 0.31 12.08
N GLY A 176 5.12 0.29 12.59
CA GLY A 176 3.99 -0.08 11.77
C GLY A 176 2.69 0.54 12.21
N PHE A 177 1.69 0.30 11.39
CA PHE A 177 0.30 0.64 11.57
C PHE A 177 -0.52 -0.58 11.15
N PHE A 178 -1.59 -0.89 11.88
CA PHE A 178 -2.54 -1.92 11.46
C PHE A 178 -3.98 -1.62 11.88
N SER A 179 -4.93 -2.20 11.13
CA SER A 179 -6.35 -2.21 11.45
C SER A 179 -6.80 -3.62 11.87
N LEU A 180 -7.92 -3.69 12.61
CA LEU A 180 -8.50 -4.93 13.12
C LEU A 180 -9.97 -5.01 12.73
N PRO A 181 -10.51 -6.22 12.52
CA PRO A 181 -11.84 -6.40 11.93
C PRO A 181 -13.03 -5.90 12.74
N ASP A 182 -12.87 -5.79 14.06
CA ASP A 182 -13.93 -5.34 14.97
C ASP A 182 -13.58 -3.98 15.59
N PHE A 183 -12.78 -3.17 14.89
CA PHE A 183 -12.30 -1.88 15.39
C PHE A 183 -12.23 -0.82 14.30
N GLU A 184 -13.12 0.17 14.38
CA GLU A 184 -13.08 1.38 13.55
C GLU A 184 -11.98 2.33 14.03
N GLY A 185 -10.77 2.06 13.58
CA GLY A 185 -9.61 2.84 13.89
C GLY A 185 -8.32 2.10 13.58
N SER A 186 -7.25 2.59 14.19
CA SER A 186 -5.90 2.10 13.93
C SER A 186 -5.07 1.89 15.18
N VAL A 187 -4.11 0.99 15.05
CA VAL A 187 -3.08 0.76 16.06
C VAL A 187 -1.73 1.03 15.42
N VAL A 188 -0.98 1.97 16.00
CA VAL A 188 0.40 2.27 15.60
C VAL A 188 1.33 1.59 16.60
N LEU A 189 2.42 0.98 16.13
CA LEU A 189 3.42 0.34 16.97
C LEU A 189 4.83 0.81 16.60
N LEU A 190 5.67 1.01 17.60
CA LEU A 190 7.07 1.42 17.44
C LEU A 190 7.96 0.59 18.36
N GLY A 191 9.03 0.02 17.82
CA GLY A 191 10.05 -0.66 18.61
C GLY A 191 10.88 0.30 19.45
N VAL A 192 11.02 0.02 20.75
CA VAL A 192 11.61 0.93 21.74
C VAL A 192 12.62 0.22 22.64
N MET A 193 13.72 0.91 22.98
CA MET A 193 14.72 0.36 23.90
C MET A 193 14.36 0.56 25.38
N ASP A 194 13.66 1.67 25.68
CA ASP A 194 13.17 2.04 27.01
C ASP A 194 11.70 2.43 26.90
N GLY A 195 10.81 1.47 27.09
CA GLY A 195 9.38 1.67 26.90
C GLY A 195 8.73 2.60 27.92
N GLN A 196 9.31 2.76 29.12
CA GLN A 196 8.84 3.76 30.08
C GLN A 196 9.23 5.17 29.63
N ALA A 197 10.51 5.40 29.33
CA ALA A 197 10.96 6.71 28.89
C ALA A 197 10.34 7.12 27.54
N ALA A 198 10.17 6.17 26.61
CA ALA A 198 9.48 6.41 25.34
C ALA A 198 8.01 6.79 25.55
N ARG A 199 7.29 6.06 26.41
CA ARG A 199 5.90 6.38 26.77
C ARG A 199 5.77 7.76 27.41
N ASP A 200 6.63 8.10 28.35
CA ASP A 200 6.63 9.41 29.00
C ASP A 200 6.86 10.54 27.97
N ALA A 201 7.77 10.34 27.02
CA ALA A 201 8.02 11.26 25.92
C ALA A 201 6.79 11.44 25.01
N VAL A 202 6.10 10.35 24.65
CA VAL A 202 4.86 10.39 23.84
C VAL A 202 3.74 11.09 24.58
N VAL A 203 3.57 10.82 25.88
CA VAL A 203 2.55 11.48 26.70
C VAL A 203 2.79 12.98 26.74
N GLU A 204 4.03 13.42 26.95
CA GLU A 204 4.38 14.84 26.98
C GLU A 204 4.11 15.50 25.61
N GLU A 205 4.49 14.83 24.52
CA GLU A 205 4.22 15.32 23.17
C GLU A 205 2.72 15.44 22.88
N LEU A 206 1.93 14.42 23.22
CA LEU A 206 0.48 14.43 23.07
C LEU A 206 -0.15 15.57 23.90
N ARG A 207 0.31 15.79 25.13
CA ARG A 207 -0.16 16.90 25.99
C ARG A 207 0.14 18.26 25.40
N SER A 208 1.30 18.45 24.79
CA SER A 208 1.64 19.69 24.08
C SER A 208 0.67 20.02 22.93
N ARG A 209 -0.07 19.00 22.45
CA ARG A 209 -1.04 19.09 21.35
C ARG A 209 -2.51 19.10 21.80
N GLY A 210 -2.76 19.38 23.08
CA GLY A 210 -4.13 19.45 23.61
C GLY A 210 -4.73 18.09 23.99
N VAL A 211 -3.97 17.00 23.93
CA VAL A 211 -4.46 15.71 24.40
C VAL A 211 -4.38 15.65 25.94
N ARG A 212 -5.50 15.37 26.59
CA ARG A 212 -5.58 15.28 28.04
C ARG A 212 -5.31 13.85 28.51
N LEU A 213 -4.51 13.71 29.56
CA LEU A 213 -4.33 12.46 30.28
C LEU A 213 -5.56 12.20 31.15
N GLU A 214 -6.26 11.09 30.96
CA GLU A 214 -7.43 10.72 31.77
C GLU A 214 -7.03 9.87 32.98
N ARG A 215 -6.25 8.80 32.74
CA ARG A 215 -5.74 7.92 33.78
C ARG A 215 -4.50 7.16 33.32
N SER A 216 -3.70 6.74 34.28
CA SER A 216 -2.60 5.78 34.08
C SER A 216 -2.84 4.58 34.98
N GLU A 217 -2.58 3.38 34.46
CA GLU A 217 -2.77 2.11 35.15
C GLU A 217 -1.44 1.55 35.68
N PRO A 218 -1.45 0.71 36.75
CA PRO A 218 -0.22 0.18 37.36
C PRO A 218 0.61 -0.70 36.42
N ASP A 219 -0.01 -1.24 35.39
CA ASP A 219 0.63 -2.04 34.34
C ASP A 219 1.35 -1.17 33.28
N GLY A 220 1.28 0.15 33.42
CA GLY A 220 1.90 1.12 32.53
C GLY A 220 1.00 1.63 31.40
N SER A 221 -0.24 1.17 31.29
CA SER A 221 -1.19 1.66 30.29
C SER A 221 -1.63 3.08 30.59
N VAL A 222 -1.76 3.90 29.55
CA VAL A 222 -2.09 5.33 29.66
C VAL A 222 -3.29 5.65 28.78
N PHE A 223 -4.38 6.08 29.40
CA PHE A 223 -5.61 6.50 28.72
C PHE A 223 -5.61 8.00 28.53
N LEU A 224 -5.83 8.41 27.28
CA LEU A 224 -5.72 9.78 26.81
C LEU A 224 -7.01 10.18 26.10
N ARG A 225 -7.29 11.48 26.02
CA ARG A 225 -8.47 12.02 25.36
C ARG A 225 -8.09 13.25 24.53
N ARG A 226 -8.36 13.21 23.23
CA ARG A 226 -8.20 14.36 22.35
C ARG A 226 -9.22 15.45 22.70
N ASP A 227 -8.95 16.69 22.31
CA ASP A 227 -9.88 17.82 22.52
C ASP A 227 -11.25 17.59 21.86
N ASN A 228 -11.29 16.85 20.76
CA ASN A 228 -12.53 16.47 20.07
C ASN A 228 -13.29 15.32 20.75
N GLY A 229 -12.83 14.81 21.90
CA GLY A 229 -13.49 13.76 22.68
C GLY A 229 -13.13 12.33 22.30
N VAL A 230 -12.27 12.12 21.29
CA VAL A 230 -11.82 10.77 20.89
C VAL A 230 -10.87 10.18 21.94
N PRO A 231 -11.16 9.00 22.52
CA PRO A 231 -10.27 8.34 23.46
C PRO A 231 -9.07 7.73 22.72
N MET A 232 -7.92 7.67 23.37
CA MET A 232 -6.72 6.98 22.90
C MET A 232 -6.12 6.15 24.02
N LEU A 233 -5.40 5.09 23.66
CA LEU A 233 -4.72 4.21 24.62
C LEU A 233 -3.27 4.01 24.18
N LEU A 234 -2.34 4.29 25.09
CA LEU A 234 -0.91 4.08 24.93
C LEU A 234 -0.45 2.99 25.91
N PHE A 235 0.21 1.95 25.44
CA PHE A 235 0.71 0.87 26.30
C PHE A 235 1.94 0.20 25.69
N GLU A 236 2.69 -0.53 26.51
CA GLU A 236 3.88 -1.27 26.10
C GLU A 236 3.56 -2.78 26.08
N ASP A 237 4.04 -3.48 25.06
CA ASP A 237 4.09 -4.94 25.06
C ASP A 237 5.42 -5.40 24.42
N ARG A 238 6.26 -6.05 25.25
CA ARG A 238 7.41 -6.85 24.77
C ARG A 238 8.33 -6.11 23.79
N GLY A 239 8.78 -4.91 24.17
CA GLY A 239 9.71 -4.09 23.38
C GLY A 239 9.02 -3.11 22.42
N TYR A 240 7.70 -3.18 22.28
CA TYR A 240 6.93 -2.28 21.42
C TYR A 240 6.05 -1.33 22.22
N LEU A 241 6.04 -0.06 21.82
CA LEU A 241 5.09 0.94 22.27
C LEU A 241 3.91 1.02 21.28
N TYR A 242 2.69 0.82 21.77
CA TYR A 242 1.46 0.81 20.99
C TYR A 242 0.60 2.02 21.30
N LEU A 243 0.12 2.70 20.25
CA LEU A 243 -0.86 3.78 20.33
C LEU A 243 -2.12 3.39 19.55
N VAL A 244 -3.24 3.25 20.27
CA VAL A 244 -4.56 2.95 19.71
C VAL A 244 -5.31 4.26 19.46
N VAL A 245 -5.73 4.47 18.21
CA VAL A 245 -6.40 5.68 17.73
C VAL A 245 -7.69 5.28 16.99
N PRO A 246 -8.86 5.43 17.62
CA PRO A 246 -10.14 5.30 16.96
C PRO A 246 -10.33 6.35 15.87
N ASP A 247 -11.10 6.01 14.84
CA ASP A 247 -11.52 7.00 13.85
C ASP A 247 -12.48 8.00 14.47
N ALA A 248 -12.47 9.24 13.97
CA ALA A 248 -13.50 10.20 14.36
C ALA A 248 -14.85 9.70 13.83
N PRO A 249 -15.95 9.78 14.60
CA PRO A 249 -17.25 9.35 14.13
C PRO A 249 -17.59 10.09 12.82
N SER A 250 -17.76 9.33 11.73
CA SER A 250 -18.19 9.90 10.46
C SER A 250 -19.58 10.51 10.63
N ALA A 251 -19.81 11.69 10.05
CA ALA A 251 -21.18 12.15 9.83
C ALA A 251 -21.92 11.07 9.04
N ALA A 252 -23.17 10.76 9.44
CA ALA A 252 -23.95 9.70 8.85
C ALA A 252 -24.08 9.89 7.32
N PRO A 253 -24.04 8.81 6.52
CA PRO A 253 -24.15 8.88 5.07
C PRO A 253 -25.47 9.55 4.67
N GLY A 254 -25.38 10.67 3.95
CA GLY A 254 -26.54 11.46 3.50
C GLY A 254 -26.50 12.95 3.87
N THR A 255 -25.49 13.41 4.61
CA THR A 255 -25.27 14.86 4.80
C THR A 255 -24.40 15.39 3.67
N GLU A 256 -25.02 16.14 2.73
CA GLU A 256 -24.27 16.92 1.75
C GLU A 256 -23.31 17.89 2.46
N PRO A 257 -22.11 18.15 1.90
CA PRO A 257 -21.26 19.22 2.41
C PRO A 257 -21.97 20.56 2.20
N THR A 258 -22.58 21.09 3.26
CA THR A 258 -23.15 22.43 3.23
C THR A 258 -22.03 23.46 3.05
N ARG A 259 -22.30 24.46 2.19
CA ARG A 259 -21.40 25.60 1.96
C ARG A 259 -21.03 26.27 3.28
N GLU A 260 -19.75 26.65 3.40
CA GLU A 260 -19.20 27.42 4.50
C GLU A 260 -20.09 28.61 4.86
N GLY A 261 -20.59 28.67 6.10
CA GLY A 261 -21.23 29.87 6.65
C GLY A 261 -22.36 29.67 7.66
N GLU A 262 -22.99 28.50 7.75
CA GLU A 262 -24.08 28.28 8.72
C GLU A 262 -23.68 27.31 9.84
N ILE A 263 -23.48 27.87 11.03
CA ILE A 263 -23.34 27.11 12.27
C ILE A 263 -24.72 26.56 12.64
N GLN A 264 -25.09 25.39 12.10
CA GLN A 264 -26.09 24.57 12.77
C GLN A 264 -25.43 23.87 13.95
N LYS A 265 -25.95 24.15 15.15
CA LYS A 265 -25.78 23.30 16.34
C LYS A 265 -26.49 21.96 16.09
N THR A 266 -25.95 21.14 15.21
CA THR A 266 -26.33 19.75 15.07
C THR A 266 -25.63 19.00 16.19
N LEU A 267 -26.44 18.45 17.08
CA LEU A 267 -26.13 17.59 18.21
C LEU A 267 -24.75 16.94 18.09
N ALA A 268 -23.81 17.39 18.94
CA ALA A 268 -22.60 16.66 19.24
C ALA A 268 -23.02 15.27 19.75
N VAL A 269 -23.00 14.28 18.86
CA VAL A 269 -22.84 12.90 19.27
C VAL A 269 -21.48 12.88 19.95
N SER A 270 -21.47 12.83 21.29
CA SER A 270 -20.24 12.56 22.03
C SER A 270 -19.60 11.35 21.38
N PRO A 271 -18.34 11.41 20.92
CA PRO A 271 -17.63 10.20 20.52
C PRO A 271 -17.78 9.21 21.65
N GLY A 272 -18.44 8.08 21.40
CA GLY A 272 -18.73 7.09 22.43
C GLY A 272 -17.43 6.69 23.12
N ASP A 273 -17.52 6.23 24.37
CA ASP A 273 -16.40 5.55 25.02
C ASP A 273 -16.16 4.23 24.28
N VAL A 274 -15.43 4.28 23.16
CA VAL A 274 -14.97 3.11 22.42
C VAL A 274 -14.11 2.31 23.41
N PRO A 275 -14.48 1.07 23.76
CA PRO A 275 -13.72 0.29 24.71
C PRO A 275 -12.38 -0.08 24.09
N LEU A 276 -11.29 0.55 24.56
CA LEU A 276 -9.93 0.29 24.05
C LEU A 276 -9.23 -0.88 24.75
N ALA A 277 -9.71 -1.29 25.92
CA ALA A 277 -9.13 -2.40 26.69
C ALA A 277 -9.11 -3.75 25.93
N PRO A 278 -10.16 -4.14 25.18
CA PRO A 278 -10.13 -5.35 24.35
C PRO A 278 -9.01 -5.34 23.29
N ILE A 279 -8.67 -4.17 22.74
CA ILE A 279 -7.58 -4.05 21.75
C ILE A 279 -6.23 -4.34 22.40
N ARG A 280 -5.98 -3.78 23.59
CA ARG A 280 -4.79 -4.06 24.39
C ARG A 280 -4.71 -5.53 24.77
N GLU A 281 -5.80 -6.12 25.26
CA GLU A 281 -5.85 -7.54 25.61
C GLU A 281 -5.55 -8.45 24.41
N ARG A 282 -6.07 -8.10 23.22
CA ARG A 282 -5.77 -8.81 21.96
C ARG A 282 -4.28 -8.76 21.63
N VAL A 283 -3.63 -7.60 21.77
CA VAL A 283 -2.19 -7.44 21.50
C VAL A 283 -1.33 -8.17 22.54
N MET A 284 -1.61 -8.00 23.82
CA MET A 284 -0.85 -8.65 24.89
C MET A 284 -1.03 -10.18 24.91
N GLY A 285 -2.17 -10.68 24.45
CA GLY A 285 -2.45 -12.10 24.30
C GLY A 285 -1.67 -12.79 23.18
N LEU A 286 -0.96 -12.04 22.31
CA LEU A 286 -0.21 -12.61 21.20
C LEU A 286 0.96 -13.47 21.70
N SER A 287 0.81 -14.78 21.75
CA SER A 287 1.88 -15.72 22.16
C SER A 287 2.55 -16.46 20.99
N GLY A 288 2.09 -16.22 19.76
CA GLY A 288 2.56 -16.88 18.54
C GLY A 288 3.23 -15.92 17.56
N ALA A 289 3.33 -16.37 16.32
CA ALA A 289 4.05 -15.67 15.25
C ALA A 289 3.33 -14.42 14.68
N GLY A 290 2.17 -14.05 15.20
CA GLY A 290 1.40 -12.90 14.72
C GLY A 290 1.18 -12.96 13.21
N LEU A 291 1.31 -11.82 12.54
CA LEU A 291 1.17 -11.70 11.09
C LEU A 291 2.30 -12.41 10.31
N SER A 292 3.46 -12.68 10.94
CA SER A 292 4.64 -13.22 10.23
C SER A 292 4.47 -14.63 9.64
N GLU A 293 3.60 -15.45 10.23
CA GLU A 293 3.25 -16.80 9.76
C GLU A 293 1.80 -16.86 9.24
N GLN A 294 1.19 -15.71 8.98
CA GLN A 294 -0.14 -15.67 8.36
C GLN A 294 -0.06 -16.38 6.99
N PRO A 295 -0.92 -17.36 6.68
CA PRO A 295 -0.77 -18.21 5.49
C PRO A 295 -0.79 -17.46 4.15
N LEU A 296 -1.69 -16.49 4.01
CA LEU A 296 -1.80 -15.63 2.83
C LEU A 296 -0.59 -14.72 2.69
N LEU A 297 -0.12 -14.07 3.76
CA LEU A 297 1.11 -13.26 3.69
C LEU A 297 2.32 -14.14 3.30
N THR A 298 2.39 -15.35 3.85
CA THR A 298 3.48 -16.30 3.58
C THR A 298 3.53 -16.72 2.11
N SER A 299 2.38 -16.88 1.45
CA SER A 299 2.34 -17.16 0.00
C SER A 299 2.67 -15.91 -0.82
N LEU A 300 2.12 -14.76 -0.43
CA LEU A 300 2.24 -13.49 -1.15
C LEU A 300 3.64 -12.88 -1.13
N ARG A 301 4.38 -13.00 -0.01
CA ARG A 301 5.70 -12.37 0.17
C ARG A 301 6.74 -12.77 -0.87
N THR A 302 6.56 -13.93 -1.50
CA THR A 302 7.48 -14.44 -2.54
C THR A 302 7.24 -13.81 -3.91
N LYS A 303 6.09 -13.14 -4.11
CA LYS A 303 5.67 -12.56 -5.39
C LYS A 303 6.19 -11.14 -5.62
N VAL A 304 6.57 -10.44 -4.55
CA VAL A 304 6.97 -9.02 -4.58
C VAL A 304 8.35 -8.88 -3.94
N ALA A 305 9.23 -8.12 -4.60
CA ALA A 305 10.55 -7.83 -4.05
C ALA A 305 10.46 -7.01 -2.76
N ALA A 306 11.43 -7.16 -1.87
CA ALA A 306 11.47 -6.38 -0.63
C ALA A 306 11.60 -4.87 -0.91
N GLY A 307 11.02 -4.07 -0.02
CA GLY A 307 11.09 -2.61 -0.06
C GLY A 307 11.42 -1.98 1.28
N ASN A 308 11.34 -0.66 1.35
CA ASN A 308 11.50 0.10 2.59
C ASN A 308 10.23 0.08 3.43
N VAL A 309 9.08 0.17 2.77
CA VAL A 309 7.74 0.11 3.39
C VAL A 309 6.98 -1.05 2.77
N HIS A 310 6.28 -1.82 3.59
CA HIS A 310 5.47 -2.94 3.14
C HIS A 310 4.00 -2.72 3.50
N ILE A 311 3.11 -3.23 2.66
CA ILE A 311 1.67 -3.11 2.78
C ILE A 311 1.07 -4.50 2.62
N PHE A 312 0.34 -4.96 3.63
CA PHE A 312 -0.49 -6.14 3.57
C PHE A 312 -1.95 -5.71 3.71
N ALA A 313 -2.83 -6.30 2.90
CA ALA A 313 -4.27 -6.10 3.02
C ALA A 313 -5.00 -7.43 2.78
N ARG A 314 -6.09 -7.68 3.49
CA ARG A 314 -7.01 -8.79 3.22
C ARG A 314 -8.45 -8.34 3.49
N PRO A 315 -9.44 -8.83 2.74
CA PRO A 315 -10.83 -8.50 3.01
C PRO A 315 -11.32 -9.22 4.27
N VAL A 316 -12.29 -8.62 4.94
CA VAL A 316 -13.04 -9.23 6.05
C VAL A 316 -14.52 -8.88 5.90
N GLY A 317 -15.41 -9.68 6.50
CA GLY A 317 -16.85 -9.46 6.44
C GLY A 317 -17.44 -9.78 5.07
N GLU A 318 -18.49 -9.05 4.68
CA GLU A 318 -19.21 -9.26 3.41
C GLU A 318 -18.35 -8.97 2.17
N ASP A 319 -17.31 -8.14 2.30
CA ASP A 319 -16.35 -7.79 1.24
C ASP A 319 -15.47 -8.98 0.80
N ALA A 320 -15.38 -10.04 1.61
CA ALA A 320 -14.68 -11.28 1.24
C ALA A 320 -15.36 -12.05 0.09
N SER A 321 -16.61 -11.70 -0.27
CA SER A 321 -17.39 -12.37 -1.32
C SER A 321 -16.99 -12.00 -2.76
N GLU A 322 -16.18 -10.95 -2.95
CA GLU A 322 -15.85 -10.41 -4.26
C GLU A 322 -14.67 -11.10 -4.97
N GLY A 323 -14.07 -12.13 -4.36
CA GLY A 323 -12.99 -12.93 -4.94
C GLY A 323 -11.60 -12.29 -4.86
N PHE A 324 -11.48 -11.09 -4.31
CA PHE A 324 -10.22 -10.60 -3.75
C PHE A 324 -9.87 -11.46 -2.53
N GLN A 325 -8.65 -12.00 -2.48
CA GLN A 325 -8.19 -12.81 -1.34
C GLN A 325 -7.24 -12.01 -0.44
N GLY A 326 -6.51 -11.06 -1.03
CA GLY A 326 -5.69 -10.08 -0.34
C GLY A 326 -4.62 -9.48 -1.26
N ALA A 327 -3.85 -8.55 -0.72
CA ALA A 327 -2.78 -7.87 -1.42
C ALA A 327 -1.52 -7.82 -0.56
N TRP A 328 -0.39 -7.84 -1.25
CA TRP A 328 0.92 -7.58 -0.69
C TRP A 328 1.66 -6.61 -1.60
N ALA A 329 2.23 -5.56 -1.03
CA ALA A 329 2.99 -4.58 -1.78
C ALA A 329 4.20 -4.10 -1.00
N ALA A 330 5.21 -3.66 -1.73
CA ALA A 330 6.43 -3.10 -1.19
C ALA A 330 6.80 -1.82 -1.94
N MET A 331 7.13 -0.79 -1.19
CA MET A 331 7.55 0.51 -1.69
C MET A 331 9.05 0.67 -1.49
N ARG A 332 9.77 0.87 -2.60
CA ARG A 332 11.21 1.08 -2.68
C ARG A 332 11.49 2.54 -2.97
N PHE A 333 12.38 3.14 -2.20
CA PHE A 333 12.82 4.53 -2.37
C PHE A 333 14.29 4.55 -2.75
N GLN A 334 14.58 5.31 -3.79
CA GLN A 334 15.92 5.63 -4.25
C GLN A 334 16.03 7.14 -4.39
N GLU A 335 17.22 7.64 -4.73
CA GLU A 335 17.43 9.06 -4.87
C GLU A 335 16.48 9.68 -5.91
N GLY A 336 15.52 10.49 -5.44
CA GLY A 336 14.52 11.13 -6.30
C GLY A 336 13.52 10.17 -6.95
N GLN A 337 13.44 8.90 -6.54
CA GLN A 337 12.49 7.94 -7.12
C GLN A 337 11.79 7.11 -6.04
N ALA A 338 10.50 6.89 -6.21
CA ALA A 338 9.70 5.96 -5.42
C ALA A 338 9.02 4.96 -6.35
N GLU A 339 9.13 3.67 -6.04
CA GLU A 339 8.51 2.58 -6.78
C GLU A 339 7.72 1.70 -5.81
N LEU A 340 6.41 1.61 -6.02
CA LEU A 340 5.54 0.65 -5.35
C LEU A 340 5.30 -0.51 -6.31
N GLU A 341 5.62 -1.72 -5.88
CA GLU A 341 5.27 -2.96 -6.58
C GLU A 341 4.37 -3.79 -5.68
N GLY A 342 3.34 -4.40 -6.24
CA GLY A 342 2.46 -5.25 -5.46
C GLY A 342 1.78 -6.33 -6.27
N TRP A 343 1.22 -7.28 -5.52
CA TRP A 343 0.44 -8.39 -6.00
C TRP A 343 -0.90 -8.39 -5.32
N VAL A 344 -1.96 -8.57 -6.12
CA VAL A 344 -3.32 -8.80 -5.68
C VAL A 344 -3.66 -10.26 -5.94
N GLU A 345 -3.98 -11.02 -4.90
CA GLU A 345 -4.44 -12.40 -5.01
C GLU A 345 -5.95 -12.44 -5.27
N SER A 346 -6.34 -13.28 -6.21
CA SER A 346 -7.75 -13.56 -6.47
C SER A 346 -7.98 -15.00 -6.90
N ASP A 347 -9.06 -15.59 -6.37
CA ASP A 347 -9.55 -16.91 -6.78
C ASP A 347 -10.35 -16.84 -8.11
N LYS A 348 -10.71 -15.63 -8.53
CA LYS A 348 -11.33 -15.32 -9.82
C LYS A 348 -10.28 -14.70 -10.73
N SER A 349 -10.47 -14.84 -12.04
CA SER A 349 -9.66 -14.07 -12.98
C SER A 349 -9.99 -12.59 -12.81
N LEU A 350 -9.03 -11.79 -12.32
CA LEU A 350 -9.23 -10.35 -12.07
C LEU A 350 -9.69 -9.63 -13.32
N LEU A 351 -9.15 -10.00 -14.49
CA LEU A 351 -9.48 -9.38 -15.77
C LEU A 351 -10.09 -10.31 -16.84
N GLY A 352 -10.48 -11.54 -16.51
CA GLY A 352 -11.25 -12.47 -17.36
C GLY A 352 -10.57 -12.94 -18.66
N GLY A 353 -10.74 -14.23 -19.02
CA GLY A 353 -10.44 -14.77 -20.36
C GLY A 353 -9.04 -15.35 -20.57
N ASN A 354 -8.95 -16.45 -21.33
CA ASN A 354 -7.68 -17.01 -21.81
C ASN A 354 -7.10 -16.24 -23.02
N GLU A 355 -7.80 -15.20 -23.48
CA GLU A 355 -7.42 -14.38 -24.62
C GLU A 355 -7.00 -12.99 -24.15
N THR A 356 -5.72 -12.66 -24.30
CA THR A 356 -5.22 -11.30 -24.10
C THR A 356 -5.84 -10.39 -25.15
N ALA A 357 -6.49 -9.31 -24.72
CA ALA A 357 -6.94 -8.26 -25.63
C ALA A 357 -5.76 -7.75 -26.49
N PRO A 358 -6.00 -7.34 -27.75
CA PRO A 358 -4.94 -6.94 -28.65
C PRO A 358 -4.23 -5.66 -28.20
N GLY A 359 -3.01 -5.44 -28.65
CA GLY A 359 -2.29 -4.18 -28.43
C GLY A 359 -2.86 -3.04 -29.28
N SER A 360 -2.71 -1.81 -28.77
CA SER A 360 -3.08 -0.60 -29.52
C SER A 360 -2.11 -0.35 -30.69
N ARG A 361 -2.65 -0.20 -31.90
CA ARG A 361 -1.85 0.22 -33.07
C ARG A 361 -1.41 1.68 -32.99
N LEU A 362 -2.08 2.53 -32.21
CA LEU A 362 -1.68 3.92 -31.99
C LEU A 362 -0.29 3.97 -31.33
N LEU A 363 0.03 3.00 -30.48
CA LEU A 363 1.33 2.93 -29.81
C LEU A 363 2.46 2.44 -30.73
N GLU A 364 2.15 1.76 -31.83
CA GLU A 364 3.14 1.28 -32.80
C GLU A 364 3.68 2.40 -33.67
N LYS A 365 2.82 3.38 -34.03
CA LYS A 365 3.18 4.49 -34.89
C LYS A 365 2.38 5.74 -34.56
N ALA A 366 2.98 6.61 -33.74
CA ALA A 366 2.45 7.92 -33.38
C ALA A 366 3.60 8.94 -33.25
N PRO A 367 3.29 10.24 -33.19
CA PRO A 367 4.26 11.26 -32.83
C PRO A 367 4.99 10.90 -31.52
N LEU A 368 6.31 11.01 -31.49
CA LEU A 368 7.09 10.66 -30.31
C LEU A 368 6.98 11.72 -29.21
N GLY A 369 7.14 11.26 -27.98
CA GLY A 369 7.18 12.09 -26.78
C GLY A 369 5.83 12.70 -26.37
N PRO A 370 4.80 11.87 -26.14
CA PRO A 370 3.59 12.32 -25.45
C PRO A 370 3.93 12.78 -24.03
N ILE A 371 3.20 13.79 -23.54
CA ILE A 371 3.26 14.26 -22.14
C ILE A 371 2.38 13.42 -21.20
N ALA A 372 1.43 12.66 -21.77
CA ALA A 372 0.66 11.67 -21.05
C ALA A 372 0.25 10.56 -21.99
N ALA A 373 0.18 9.33 -21.48
CA ALA A 373 -0.29 8.16 -22.22
C ALA A 373 -1.17 7.31 -21.33
N LEU A 374 -2.24 6.77 -21.88
CA LEU A 374 -3.09 5.75 -21.26
C LEU A 374 -3.27 4.63 -22.28
N SER A 375 -3.12 3.40 -21.83
CA SER A 375 -3.39 2.19 -22.60
C SER A 375 -4.18 1.24 -21.72
N ILE A 376 -5.28 0.75 -22.25
CA ILE A 376 -6.13 -0.24 -21.61
C ILE A 376 -6.26 -1.38 -22.60
N SER A 377 -5.77 -2.56 -22.22
CA SER A 377 -5.85 -3.76 -23.02
C SER A 377 -6.52 -4.87 -22.22
N MET A 378 -7.85 -4.90 -22.26
CA MET A 378 -8.65 -5.89 -21.51
C MET A 378 -9.96 -6.24 -22.22
N PRO A 379 -10.52 -7.45 -22.00
CA PRO A 379 -11.77 -7.86 -22.63
C PRO A 379 -12.94 -6.90 -22.33
N PRO A 380 -13.86 -6.67 -23.28
CA PRO A 380 -15.02 -5.79 -23.11
C PRO A 380 -15.90 -6.15 -21.90
N GLU A 381 -16.09 -7.43 -21.62
CA GLU A 381 -16.88 -7.91 -20.48
C GLU A 381 -16.24 -7.51 -19.16
N THR A 382 -14.91 -7.54 -19.12
CA THR A 382 -14.12 -7.12 -17.97
C THR A 382 -14.17 -5.61 -17.79
N LEU A 383 -14.03 -4.83 -18.87
CA LEU A 383 -14.25 -3.38 -18.84
C LEU A 383 -15.64 -3.04 -18.28
N SER A 384 -16.67 -3.75 -18.74
CA SER A 384 -18.04 -3.57 -18.26
C SER A 384 -18.18 -3.87 -16.77
N LYS A 385 -17.59 -4.97 -16.28
CA LYS A 385 -17.57 -5.29 -14.84
C LYS A 385 -16.81 -4.26 -14.02
N LEU A 386 -15.71 -3.70 -14.53
CA LEU A 386 -14.94 -2.69 -13.82
C LEU A 386 -15.70 -1.36 -13.72
N VAL A 387 -16.40 -0.96 -14.79
CA VAL A 387 -17.19 0.28 -14.82
C VAL A 387 -18.48 0.14 -14.02
N PHE A 388 -19.21 -0.96 -14.19
CA PHE A 388 -20.55 -1.14 -13.65
C PHE A 388 -20.62 -2.07 -12.43
N GLY A 389 -19.56 -2.77 -12.04
CA GLY A 389 -19.65 -3.84 -11.06
C GLY A 389 -20.34 -5.11 -11.60
N ALA A 390 -20.35 -6.16 -10.78
CA ALA A 390 -20.97 -7.44 -11.14
C ALA A 390 -22.49 -7.30 -11.40
N PRO A 391 -23.09 -8.12 -12.29
CA PRO A 391 -24.53 -8.13 -12.50
C PRO A 391 -25.29 -8.31 -11.18
N GLY A 392 -26.22 -7.41 -10.88
CA GLY A 392 -27.03 -7.45 -9.64
C GLY A 392 -26.35 -6.87 -8.39
N SER A 393 -25.11 -6.38 -8.46
CA SER A 393 -24.42 -5.77 -7.32
C SER A 393 -24.98 -4.40 -6.92
N GLU A 394 -24.81 -4.01 -5.65
CA GLU A 394 -25.12 -2.65 -5.20
C GLU A 394 -24.29 -1.60 -5.95
N GLN A 395 -23.01 -1.90 -6.22
CA GLN A 395 -22.13 -1.04 -7.00
C GLN A 395 -22.74 -0.74 -8.37
N ARG A 396 -23.32 -1.75 -9.04
CA ARG A 396 -24.03 -1.56 -10.31
C ARG A 396 -25.21 -0.65 -10.18
N ALA A 397 -26.08 -0.90 -9.20
CA ALA A 397 -27.23 -0.05 -8.95
C ALA A 397 -26.83 1.41 -8.66
N ARG A 398 -25.75 1.63 -7.90
CA ARG A 398 -25.20 2.96 -7.62
C ARG A 398 -24.64 3.62 -8.89
N MET A 399 -23.85 2.89 -9.67
CA MET A 399 -23.24 3.43 -10.90
C MET A 399 -24.29 3.79 -11.96
N THR A 400 -25.29 2.94 -12.16
CA THR A 400 -26.41 3.22 -13.06
C THR A 400 -27.12 4.52 -12.67
N ARG A 401 -27.45 4.70 -11.37
CA ARG A 401 -28.05 5.96 -10.88
C ARG A 401 -27.13 7.16 -11.08
N ASN A 402 -25.82 7.02 -10.86
CA ASN A 402 -24.86 8.10 -11.06
C ASN A 402 -24.76 8.53 -12.53
N LEU A 403 -24.79 7.58 -13.46
CA LEU A 403 -24.78 7.86 -14.90
C LEU A 403 -26.07 8.58 -15.33
N GLU A 404 -27.22 8.10 -14.87
CA GLU A 404 -28.53 8.71 -15.15
C GLU A 404 -28.58 10.16 -14.61
N ALA A 405 -28.05 10.40 -13.42
CA ALA A 405 -27.93 11.76 -12.84
C ALA A 405 -27.02 12.68 -13.66
N GLN A 406 -26.06 12.14 -14.41
CA GLN A 406 -25.20 12.88 -15.33
C GLN A 406 -25.79 12.99 -16.75
N GLY A 407 -27.03 12.53 -16.96
CA GLY A 407 -27.69 12.53 -18.27
C GLY A 407 -27.14 11.50 -19.25
N LEU A 408 -26.46 10.45 -18.74
CA LEU A 408 -25.95 9.34 -19.52
C LEU A 408 -26.84 8.11 -19.29
N ASP A 409 -27.41 7.58 -20.37
CA ASP A 409 -28.15 6.32 -20.31
C ASP A 409 -27.21 5.13 -20.11
N ALA A 410 -27.40 4.39 -19.01
CA ALA A 410 -26.56 3.26 -18.65
C ALA A 410 -26.61 2.15 -19.72
N ALA A 411 -27.77 1.89 -20.33
CA ALA A 411 -27.90 0.89 -21.39
C ALA A 411 -27.09 1.27 -22.64
N SER A 412 -27.10 2.54 -23.02
CA SER A 412 -26.27 3.07 -24.11
C SER A 412 -24.77 2.94 -23.81
N VAL A 413 -24.34 3.17 -22.57
CA VAL A 413 -22.94 3.01 -22.17
C VAL A 413 -22.53 1.54 -22.16
N GLU A 414 -23.38 0.64 -21.68
CA GLU A 414 -23.13 -0.81 -21.77
C GLU A 414 -23.06 -1.29 -23.23
N GLY A 415 -23.94 -0.79 -24.09
CA GLY A 415 -23.93 -1.06 -25.52
C GLY A 415 -22.64 -0.58 -26.20
N LEU A 416 -22.12 0.58 -25.79
CA LEU A 416 -20.82 1.08 -26.23
C LEU A 416 -19.69 0.14 -25.78
N LEU A 417 -19.64 -0.25 -24.51
CA LEU A 417 -18.61 -1.16 -24.00
C LEU A 417 -18.65 -2.51 -24.74
N GLY A 418 -19.84 -3.06 -24.98
CA GLY A 418 -20.03 -4.29 -25.77
C GLY A 418 -19.77 -4.12 -27.27
N ALA A 419 -19.49 -2.91 -27.75
CA ALA A 419 -19.04 -2.66 -29.12
C ALA A 419 -17.51 -2.51 -29.21
N LEU A 420 -16.79 -2.44 -28.08
CA LEU A 420 -15.33 -2.37 -28.04
C LEU A 420 -14.72 -3.76 -28.28
N ARG A 421 -13.48 -3.76 -28.75
CA ARG A 421 -12.62 -4.96 -28.84
C ARG A 421 -11.77 -5.16 -27.59
N GLY A 422 -11.57 -4.10 -26.81
CA GLY A 422 -10.81 -4.13 -25.57
C GLY A 422 -9.45 -3.44 -25.62
N ASP A 423 -9.00 -3.01 -26.79
CA ASP A 423 -7.81 -2.16 -26.98
C ASP A 423 -8.21 -0.68 -27.04
N LEU A 424 -7.85 0.09 -26.01
CA LEU A 424 -8.06 1.53 -25.92
C LEU A 424 -6.73 2.22 -25.63
N SER A 425 -6.50 3.34 -26.29
CA SER A 425 -5.30 4.15 -26.07
C SER A 425 -5.59 5.63 -26.23
N LEU A 426 -4.91 6.44 -25.41
CA LEU A 426 -4.97 7.89 -25.44
C LEU A 426 -3.54 8.43 -25.28
N LEU A 427 -3.14 9.34 -26.15
CA LEU A 427 -1.86 10.06 -26.09
C LEU A 427 -2.14 11.55 -26.08
N ALA A 428 -1.51 12.28 -25.16
CA ALA A 428 -1.60 13.72 -25.05
C ALA A 428 -0.27 14.38 -25.38
N TYR A 429 -0.33 15.51 -26.08
CA TYR A 429 0.82 16.30 -26.50
C TYR A 429 0.59 17.78 -26.19
N LEU A 430 1.64 18.50 -25.82
CA LEU A 430 1.58 19.94 -25.64
C LEU A 430 1.82 20.68 -26.96
N ASP A 431 1.09 21.76 -27.19
CA ASP A 431 1.44 22.77 -28.19
C ASP A 431 1.92 24.04 -27.48
N ALA A 432 3.23 24.09 -27.22
CA ALA A 432 3.85 25.21 -26.53
C ALA A 432 3.71 26.54 -27.30
N ALA A 433 3.77 26.50 -28.63
CA ALA A 433 3.60 27.70 -29.45
C ALA A 433 2.18 28.26 -29.33
N ALA A 434 1.15 27.40 -29.37
CA ALA A 434 -0.23 27.82 -29.13
C ALA A 434 -0.48 28.27 -27.69
N PHE A 435 0.14 27.60 -26.71
CA PHE A 435 0.12 28.02 -25.32
C PHE A 435 0.62 29.46 -25.16
N TYR A 436 1.80 29.80 -25.70
CA TYR A 436 2.36 31.16 -25.61
C TYR A 436 1.53 32.21 -26.35
N ARG A 437 1.00 31.89 -27.54
CA ARG A 437 0.08 32.78 -28.25
C ARG A 437 -1.17 33.12 -27.44
N ASN A 438 -1.72 32.15 -26.71
CA ASN A 438 -2.93 32.35 -25.91
C ASN A 438 -2.64 33.05 -24.59
N PHE A 439 -1.52 32.72 -23.94
CA PHE A 439 -1.07 33.38 -22.73
C PHE A 439 -1.00 34.91 -22.93
N LEU A 440 -0.46 35.36 -24.07
CA LEU A 440 -0.35 36.77 -24.42
C LEU A 440 -1.67 37.44 -24.81
N LYS A 441 -2.70 36.68 -25.22
CA LYS A 441 -4.02 37.21 -25.56
C LYS A 441 -4.86 37.59 -24.34
N GLY A 442 -4.35 37.39 -23.12
CA GLY A 442 -4.95 37.93 -21.89
C GLY A 442 -6.18 37.19 -21.38
N SER A 443 -6.35 35.91 -21.69
CA SER A 443 -7.37 35.10 -21.00
C SER A 443 -7.01 35.01 -19.51
N GLN A 444 -7.96 35.36 -18.61
CA GLN A 444 -7.77 35.36 -17.15
C GLN A 444 -7.31 34.00 -16.57
N LYS A 445 -7.34 32.93 -17.39
CA LYS A 445 -6.67 31.66 -17.17
C LYS A 445 -5.94 31.26 -18.46
N PRO A 446 -4.63 30.95 -18.44
CA PRO A 446 -3.96 30.33 -19.57
C PRO A 446 -4.65 29.00 -19.89
N GLU A 447 -5.16 28.82 -21.11
CA GLU A 447 -5.67 27.53 -21.55
C GLU A 447 -4.52 26.73 -22.17
N PRO A 448 -4.07 25.62 -21.56
CA PRO A 448 -3.11 24.73 -22.21
C PRO A 448 -3.69 24.25 -23.55
N ARG A 449 -2.95 24.49 -24.63
CA ARG A 449 -3.27 23.98 -25.96
C ARG A 449 -2.41 22.76 -26.23
N GLY A 450 -2.99 21.80 -26.94
CA GLY A 450 -2.35 20.52 -27.18
C GLY A 450 -3.17 19.68 -28.13
N SER A 451 -2.64 18.50 -28.45
CA SER A 451 -3.31 17.53 -29.30
C SER A 451 -3.57 16.26 -28.50
N LEU A 452 -4.76 15.69 -28.66
CA LEU A 452 -5.16 14.42 -28.08
C LEU A 452 -5.38 13.43 -29.20
N LEU A 453 -4.64 12.32 -29.17
CA LEU A 453 -4.85 11.18 -30.05
C LEU A 453 -5.49 10.06 -29.25
N PHE A 454 -6.66 9.61 -29.68
CA PHE A 454 -7.34 8.47 -29.08
C PHE A 454 -7.62 7.41 -30.14
N GLN A 455 -7.53 6.16 -29.73
CA GLN A 455 -7.90 5.03 -30.56
C GLN A 455 -8.53 3.94 -29.70
N ALA A 456 -9.63 3.39 -30.18
CA ALA A 456 -10.24 2.19 -29.64
C ALA A 456 -10.53 1.18 -30.77
N GLY A 457 -10.18 -0.08 -30.57
CA GLY A 457 -10.66 -1.16 -31.40
C GLY A 457 -12.14 -1.40 -31.13
N ILE A 458 -12.91 -1.61 -32.20
CA ILE A 458 -14.35 -1.85 -32.12
C ILE A 458 -14.73 -3.11 -32.91
N LEU A 459 -15.83 -3.73 -32.51
CA LEU A 459 -16.46 -4.86 -33.17
C LEU A 459 -17.61 -4.40 -34.09
N ARG A 460 -18.26 -3.28 -33.74
CA ARG A 460 -19.41 -2.70 -34.47
C ARG A 460 -19.35 -1.18 -34.43
N SER A 461 -19.55 -0.54 -35.59
CA SER A 461 -19.50 0.92 -35.71
C SER A 461 -20.82 1.60 -35.33
N GLU A 462 -21.96 0.95 -35.56
CA GLU A 462 -23.28 1.54 -35.40
C GLU A 462 -23.56 2.00 -33.96
N PRO A 463 -23.34 1.17 -32.92
CA PRO A 463 -23.59 1.60 -31.53
C PRO A 463 -22.67 2.75 -31.09
N VAL A 464 -21.44 2.77 -31.61
CA VAL A 464 -20.45 3.79 -31.32
C VAL A 464 -20.86 5.13 -31.95
N LEU A 465 -21.33 5.11 -33.19
CA LEU A 465 -21.80 6.31 -33.89
C LEU A 465 -23.08 6.86 -33.26
N GLU A 466 -24.02 6.00 -32.90
CA GLU A 466 -25.25 6.38 -32.19
C GLU A 466 -24.93 7.03 -30.85
N TRP A 467 -24.05 6.42 -30.06
CA TRP A 467 -23.60 6.98 -28.79
C TRP A 467 -22.90 8.33 -28.97
N LEU A 468 -21.92 8.42 -29.89
CA LEU A 468 -21.17 9.66 -30.15
C LEU A 468 -22.09 10.81 -30.57
N THR A 469 -22.98 10.56 -31.54
CA THR A 469 -23.91 11.58 -32.01
C THR A 469 -24.96 11.93 -30.95
N GLY A 470 -25.36 10.97 -30.11
CA GLY A 470 -26.23 11.19 -28.96
C GLY A 470 -25.61 12.14 -27.94
N VAL A 471 -24.36 11.90 -27.53
CA VAL A 471 -23.61 12.75 -26.59
C VAL A 471 -23.43 14.17 -27.14
N LEU A 472 -23.13 14.32 -28.44
CA LEU A 472 -22.97 15.63 -29.04
C LEU A 472 -24.31 16.39 -29.10
N LYS A 473 -25.41 15.71 -29.43
CA LYS A 473 -26.75 16.31 -29.42
C LYS A 473 -27.20 16.73 -28.03
N SER A 474 -26.98 15.90 -27.01
CA SER A 474 -27.38 16.22 -25.62
C SER A 474 -26.64 17.45 -25.08
N ARG A 475 -25.39 17.65 -25.51
CA ARG A 475 -24.58 18.83 -25.20
C ARG A 475 -24.84 20.04 -26.11
N GLN A 476 -25.84 19.97 -27.01
CA GLN A 476 -26.14 21.01 -28.01
C GLN A 476 -24.93 21.38 -28.88
N GLN A 477 -24.02 20.43 -29.07
CA GLN A 477 -22.77 20.63 -29.78
C GLN A 477 -22.99 20.50 -31.28
N SER A 478 -22.54 21.49 -32.06
CA SER A 478 -22.62 21.40 -33.53
C SER A 478 -21.59 20.39 -34.06
N PHE A 479 -22.01 19.52 -34.98
CA PHE A 479 -21.14 18.55 -35.63
C PHE A 479 -21.56 18.30 -37.08
N GLN A 480 -20.61 17.84 -37.90
CA GLN A 480 -20.87 17.39 -39.27
C GLN A 480 -20.49 15.92 -39.39
N VAL A 481 -21.29 15.17 -40.15
CA VAL A 481 -21.02 13.76 -40.45
C VAL A 481 -20.78 13.63 -41.93
N LEU A 482 -19.61 13.09 -42.29
CA LEU A 482 -19.18 12.82 -43.66
C LEU A 482 -18.99 11.32 -43.80
N LYS A 483 -19.80 10.70 -44.67
CA LYS A 483 -19.63 9.28 -45.01
C LYS A 483 -18.70 9.17 -46.21
N GLU A 484 -17.53 8.58 -46.00
CA GLU A 484 -16.55 8.24 -47.03
C GLU A 484 -16.57 6.72 -47.26
N ALA A 485 -15.89 6.24 -48.32
CA ALA A 485 -15.84 4.82 -48.63
C ALA A 485 -15.24 4.01 -47.46
N GLY A 486 -16.09 3.32 -46.70
CA GLY A 486 -15.70 2.47 -45.57
C GLY A 486 -15.35 3.21 -44.27
N THR A 487 -15.51 4.53 -44.22
CA THR A 487 -15.18 5.34 -43.03
C THR A 487 -16.22 6.43 -42.81
N THR A 488 -16.72 6.59 -41.58
CA THR A 488 -17.56 7.72 -41.19
C THR A 488 -16.71 8.71 -40.40
N ARG A 489 -16.53 9.91 -40.95
CA ARG A 489 -15.83 11.01 -40.29
C ARG A 489 -16.85 11.95 -39.65
N LEU A 490 -16.64 12.29 -38.39
CA LEU A 490 -17.43 13.26 -37.66
C LEU A 490 -16.52 14.39 -37.21
N THR A 491 -16.86 15.63 -37.55
CA THR A 491 -16.10 16.82 -37.15
C THR A 491 -16.93 17.70 -36.24
N THR A 492 -16.29 18.24 -35.20
CA THR A 492 -16.91 19.17 -34.24
C THR A 492 -15.86 20.12 -33.66
N ARG A 493 -16.27 21.00 -32.74
CA ARG A 493 -15.35 21.88 -32.00
C ARG A 493 -15.63 21.82 -30.50
N VAL A 494 -14.63 21.44 -29.71
CA VAL A 494 -14.72 21.41 -28.25
C VAL A 494 -13.72 22.41 -27.68
N PHE A 495 -14.16 23.31 -26.78
CA PHE A 495 -13.33 24.42 -26.26
C PHE A 495 -12.62 25.23 -27.36
N ASN A 496 -13.33 25.47 -28.47
CA ASN A 496 -12.79 26.14 -29.65
C ASN A 496 -11.54 25.45 -30.24
N GLN A 497 -11.40 24.13 -30.07
CA GLN A 497 -10.44 23.28 -30.77
C GLN A 497 -11.18 22.37 -31.74
N PRO A 498 -10.64 22.13 -32.94
CA PRO A 498 -11.19 21.12 -33.83
C PRO A 498 -11.09 19.74 -33.16
N VAL A 499 -12.15 18.95 -33.29
CA VAL A 499 -12.13 17.54 -32.91
C VAL A 499 -12.68 16.75 -34.08
N GLU A 500 -11.91 15.77 -34.53
CA GLU A 500 -12.30 14.84 -35.57
C GLU A 500 -12.37 13.43 -34.99
N PHE A 501 -13.49 12.76 -35.20
CA PHE A 501 -13.66 11.33 -34.98
C PHE A 501 -13.69 10.63 -36.34
N SER A 502 -12.92 9.56 -36.49
CA SER A 502 -12.93 8.72 -37.69
C SER A 502 -13.26 7.28 -37.28
N LEU A 503 -14.36 6.77 -37.83
CA LEU A 503 -14.96 5.47 -37.50
C LEU A 503 -14.90 4.54 -38.72
N SER A 504 -14.10 3.49 -38.64
CA SER A 504 -14.04 2.41 -39.63
C SER A 504 -14.85 1.20 -39.16
N ALA A 505 -14.85 0.11 -39.95
CA ALA A 505 -15.49 -1.16 -39.56
C ALA A 505 -14.90 -1.76 -38.26
N ASP A 506 -13.65 -1.44 -37.94
CA ASP A 506 -12.88 -2.13 -36.92
C ASP A 506 -12.26 -1.17 -35.88
N ARG A 507 -12.49 0.15 -36.02
CA ARG A 507 -11.79 1.15 -35.22
C ARG A 507 -12.57 2.46 -35.04
N LEU A 508 -12.42 3.03 -33.86
CA LEU A 508 -12.67 4.44 -33.58
C LEU A 508 -11.34 5.16 -33.37
N THR A 509 -11.14 6.28 -34.04
CA THR A 509 -10.01 7.19 -33.79
C THR A 509 -10.55 8.59 -33.50
N MET A 510 -9.85 9.34 -32.66
CA MET A 510 -10.13 10.75 -32.41
C MET A 510 -8.84 11.54 -32.42
N LEU A 511 -8.86 12.66 -33.15
CA LEU A 511 -7.87 13.72 -33.08
C LEU A 511 -8.56 14.97 -32.52
N GLY A 512 -8.18 15.36 -31.30
CA GLY A 512 -8.55 16.66 -30.73
C GLY A 512 -7.37 17.62 -30.81
N GLY A 513 -7.62 18.87 -31.20
CA GLY A 513 -6.57 19.87 -31.38
C GLY A 513 -5.99 19.89 -32.79
N GLU A 514 -4.90 20.66 -32.97
CA GLU A 514 -4.26 20.79 -34.27
C GLU A 514 -3.44 19.53 -34.64
N PRO A 515 -3.28 19.23 -35.94
CA PRO A 515 -2.40 18.16 -36.39
C PRO A 515 -0.96 18.35 -35.91
N LEU A 516 -0.33 17.27 -35.44
CA LEU A 516 1.07 17.27 -34.96
C LEU A 516 2.08 17.18 -36.13
N GLU A 517 1.83 17.95 -37.19
CA GLU A 517 2.67 17.99 -38.39
C GLU A 517 4.07 18.51 -38.03
N GLY A 518 5.10 17.71 -38.33
CA GLY A 518 6.50 18.03 -38.02
C GLY A 518 7.10 17.29 -36.81
N ARG A 519 6.29 16.60 -35.99
CA ARG A 519 6.84 15.69 -34.97
C ARG A 519 7.30 14.38 -35.62
N ALA A 520 8.46 13.88 -35.19
CA ALA A 520 8.95 12.57 -35.59
C ALA A 520 7.96 11.48 -35.16
N GLN A 521 7.60 10.58 -36.08
CA GLN A 521 6.78 9.42 -35.76
C GLN A 521 7.64 8.22 -35.38
N GLY A 522 7.13 7.39 -34.47
CA GLY A 522 7.79 6.14 -34.08
C GLY A 522 6.94 5.29 -33.16
N GLY A 523 7.55 4.22 -32.64
CA GLY A 523 6.92 3.29 -31.70
C GLY A 523 6.87 3.88 -30.29
N VAL A 524 5.82 4.65 -29.99
CA VAL A 524 5.58 5.23 -28.66
C VAL A 524 5.54 4.15 -27.59
N GLY A 525 4.85 3.02 -27.82
CA GLY A 525 4.78 1.93 -26.84
C GLY A 525 6.16 1.33 -26.54
N ALA A 526 7.03 1.20 -27.54
CA ALA A 526 8.39 0.70 -27.35
C ALA A 526 9.24 1.70 -26.54
N ALA A 527 9.15 2.99 -26.85
CA ALA A 527 9.85 4.03 -26.11
C ALA A 527 9.40 4.12 -24.63
N LEU A 528 8.10 3.94 -24.37
CA LEU A 528 7.56 3.90 -23.00
C LEU A 528 8.04 2.68 -22.23
N ARG A 529 8.07 1.50 -22.87
CA ARG A 529 8.63 0.28 -22.26
C ARG A 529 10.10 0.41 -21.92
N GLU A 530 10.89 0.99 -22.82
CA GLU A 530 12.31 1.22 -22.60
C GLU A 530 12.54 2.13 -21.38
N ARG A 531 11.70 3.16 -21.23
CA ARG A 531 11.81 4.12 -20.12
C ARG A 531 11.34 3.56 -18.77
N PHE A 532 10.19 2.91 -18.72
CA PHE A 532 9.56 2.52 -17.46
C PHE A 532 9.82 1.05 -17.07
N GLY A 533 10.23 0.21 -18.02
CA GLY A 533 10.39 -1.23 -17.82
C GLY A 533 9.04 -1.95 -17.61
N ALA A 534 9.10 -3.17 -17.08
CA ALA A 534 7.95 -3.94 -16.56
C ALA A 534 6.93 -4.52 -17.56
N GLY A 535 7.15 -4.41 -18.88
CA GLY A 535 6.13 -4.79 -19.87
C GLY A 535 4.94 -3.81 -19.93
N GLY A 536 5.05 -2.63 -19.31
CA GLY A 536 3.99 -1.63 -19.38
C GLY A 536 3.68 -1.23 -20.82
N PHE A 537 2.40 -0.95 -21.10
CA PHE A 537 1.88 -0.67 -22.45
C PHE A 537 1.95 -1.88 -23.42
N GLU A 538 2.13 -3.10 -22.91
CA GLU A 538 1.95 -4.33 -23.70
C GLU A 538 0.48 -4.77 -23.77
N PRO A 539 0.12 -5.62 -24.76
CA PRO A 539 -1.17 -6.28 -24.76
C PRO A 539 -1.42 -7.03 -23.45
N GLY A 540 -2.62 -6.86 -22.88
CA GLY A 540 -3.03 -7.40 -21.59
C GLY A 540 -2.83 -6.47 -20.39
N HIS A 541 -2.15 -5.33 -20.56
CA HIS A 541 -1.88 -4.39 -19.47
C HIS A 541 -2.87 -3.23 -19.43
N VAL A 542 -3.03 -2.65 -18.24
CA VAL A 542 -3.58 -1.32 -18.01
C VAL A 542 -2.44 -0.42 -17.55
N SER A 543 -2.03 0.52 -18.41
CA SER A 543 -0.86 1.35 -18.16
C SER A 543 -1.19 2.81 -18.37
N ALA A 544 -0.68 3.66 -17.49
CA ALA A 544 -0.83 5.11 -17.60
C ALA A 544 0.48 5.81 -17.24
N MET A 545 0.76 6.93 -17.90
CA MET A 545 1.86 7.81 -17.52
C MET A 545 1.50 9.28 -17.68
N VAL A 546 2.11 10.11 -16.83
CA VAL A 546 2.16 11.56 -16.95
C VAL A 546 3.62 11.99 -16.83
N ASP A 547 4.07 12.83 -17.74
CA ASP A 547 5.45 13.28 -17.86
C ASP A 547 5.52 14.81 -17.82
N VAL A 548 5.68 15.33 -16.61
CA VAL A 548 5.80 16.76 -16.33
C VAL A 548 7.17 17.26 -16.82
N GLY A 549 8.24 16.48 -16.69
CA GLY A 549 9.56 16.81 -17.22
C GLY A 549 9.52 17.09 -18.73
N ARG A 550 8.74 16.30 -19.47
CA ARG A 550 8.48 16.55 -20.89
C ARG A 550 7.68 17.81 -21.15
N VAL A 551 6.66 18.12 -20.34
CA VAL A 551 5.93 19.40 -20.44
C VAL A 551 6.88 20.58 -20.34
N LEU A 552 7.79 20.56 -19.35
CA LEU A 552 8.80 21.60 -19.15
C LEU A 552 9.73 21.72 -20.37
N THR A 553 10.27 20.59 -20.82
CA THR A 553 11.15 20.54 -21.99
C THR A 553 10.46 21.10 -23.24
N GLU A 554 9.17 20.80 -23.44
CA GLU A 554 8.40 21.30 -24.59
C GLU A 554 8.05 22.79 -24.49
N LEU A 555 7.89 23.34 -23.29
CA LEU A 555 7.70 24.77 -23.07
C LEU A 555 9.00 25.57 -23.33
N GLU A 556 10.16 25.01 -23.01
CA GLU A 556 11.46 25.65 -23.24
C GLU A 556 11.94 25.56 -24.70
N ALA A 557 11.46 24.57 -25.46
CA ALA A 557 11.95 24.29 -26.81
C ALA A 557 11.74 25.43 -27.85
N PRO A 558 10.61 26.17 -27.89
CA PRO A 558 10.38 27.19 -28.91
C PRO A 558 11.32 28.38 -28.77
N LYS A 559 12.16 28.60 -29.79
CA LYS A 559 12.99 29.82 -29.91
C LYS A 559 12.24 30.99 -30.54
N GLU A 560 11.26 30.68 -31.37
CA GLU A 560 10.38 31.63 -32.04
C GLU A 560 8.96 31.07 -32.05
N VAL A 561 7.96 31.95 -31.90
CA VAL A 561 6.54 31.59 -31.98
C VAL A 561 5.87 32.55 -32.98
N PRO A 562 5.25 32.03 -34.06
CA PRO A 562 4.58 32.88 -35.04
C PRO A 562 3.55 33.82 -34.39
N GLY A 563 3.65 35.11 -34.68
CA GLY A 563 2.77 36.14 -34.11
C GLY A 563 3.12 36.58 -32.69
N VAL A 564 4.25 36.14 -32.14
CA VAL A 564 4.76 36.57 -30.83
C VAL A 564 6.14 37.22 -30.99
N PRO A 565 6.33 38.50 -30.63
CA PRO A 565 7.64 39.16 -30.64
C PRO A 565 8.65 38.44 -29.73
N PRO A 566 9.94 38.32 -30.12
CA PRO A 566 10.94 37.58 -29.34
C PRO A 566 11.08 38.04 -27.88
N GLN A 567 11.04 39.35 -27.65
CA GLN A 567 11.12 39.94 -26.31
C GLN A 567 9.94 39.54 -25.41
N GLN A 568 8.74 39.45 -25.98
CA GLN A 568 7.54 39.00 -25.25
C GLN A 568 7.59 37.51 -24.99
N LEU A 569 8.09 36.71 -25.94
CA LEU A 569 8.27 35.28 -25.76
C LEU A 569 9.21 34.98 -24.58
N SER A 570 10.37 35.63 -24.52
CA SER A 570 11.31 35.45 -23.40
C SER A 570 10.70 35.83 -22.05
N MET A 571 9.93 36.92 -22.00
CA MET A 571 9.23 37.34 -20.78
C MET A 571 8.21 36.29 -20.33
N VAL A 572 7.38 35.79 -21.24
CA VAL A 572 6.36 34.78 -20.89
C VAL A 572 6.98 33.43 -20.54
N GLN A 573 8.06 33.04 -21.22
CA GLN A 573 8.82 31.83 -20.86
C GLN A 573 9.36 31.93 -19.43
N ALA A 574 9.94 33.07 -19.04
CA ALA A 574 10.40 33.30 -17.67
C ALA A 574 9.24 33.26 -16.64
N MET A 575 8.10 33.86 -16.97
CA MET A 575 6.90 33.79 -16.11
C MET A 575 6.37 32.35 -15.97
N ALA A 576 6.30 31.60 -17.08
CA ALA A 576 5.87 30.21 -17.07
C ALA A 576 6.82 29.34 -16.25
N ALA A 577 8.14 29.51 -16.42
CA ALA A 577 9.15 28.83 -15.62
C ALA A 577 8.96 29.11 -14.12
N THR A 578 8.75 30.38 -13.75
CA THR A 578 8.51 30.78 -12.35
C THR A 578 7.23 30.14 -11.78
N LEU A 579 6.15 30.03 -12.55
CA LEU A 579 4.92 29.34 -12.12
C LEU A 579 5.15 27.83 -11.95
N LEU A 580 5.96 27.23 -12.82
CA LEU A 580 6.26 25.80 -12.78
C LEU A 580 7.18 25.43 -11.61
N GLU A 581 8.03 26.35 -11.14
CA GLU A 581 8.82 26.19 -9.90
C GLU A 581 7.94 26.08 -8.65
N GLN A 582 6.71 26.58 -8.67
CA GLN A 582 5.76 26.45 -7.56
C GLN A 582 5.09 25.07 -7.51
N LEU A 583 5.16 24.28 -8.60
CA LEU A 583 4.60 22.94 -8.62
C LEU A 583 5.53 21.96 -7.91
N PRO A 584 4.98 20.89 -7.28
CA PRO A 584 5.79 19.80 -6.75
C PRO A 584 6.82 19.33 -7.79
N PRO A 585 8.04 18.97 -7.37
CA PRO A 585 9.13 18.61 -8.26
C PRO A 585 8.96 17.21 -8.85
N VAL A 586 7.74 16.82 -9.22
CA VAL A 586 7.45 15.56 -9.90
C VAL A 586 7.90 15.68 -11.35
N ASP A 587 8.77 14.76 -11.78
CA ASP A 587 9.19 14.61 -13.17
C ASP A 587 8.19 13.77 -13.94
N SER A 588 7.89 12.57 -13.45
CA SER A 588 6.98 11.64 -14.09
C SER A 588 6.32 10.72 -13.09
N VAL A 589 5.09 10.30 -13.43
CA VAL A 589 4.32 9.28 -12.72
C VAL A 589 3.91 8.22 -13.73
N PHE A 590 4.11 6.96 -13.38
CA PHE A 590 3.76 5.81 -14.19
C PHE A 590 3.03 4.78 -13.35
N PHE A 591 1.96 4.23 -13.90
CA PHE A 591 1.18 3.14 -13.34
C PHE A 591 1.08 2.01 -14.36
N ASP A 592 1.17 0.78 -13.88
CA ASP A 592 0.91 -0.42 -14.65
C ASP A 592 0.18 -1.46 -13.82
N PHE A 593 -0.77 -2.15 -14.44
CA PHE A 593 -1.41 -3.33 -13.90
C PHE A 593 -1.47 -4.43 -14.95
N ALA A 594 -0.97 -5.61 -14.58
CA ALA A 594 -0.91 -6.80 -15.40
C ALA A 594 -1.68 -7.94 -14.70
N PRO A 595 -2.79 -8.44 -15.28
CA PRO A 595 -3.46 -9.61 -14.76
C PRO A 595 -2.59 -10.85 -14.97
N GLU A 596 -2.53 -11.72 -13.98
CA GLU A 596 -1.77 -12.97 -14.03
C GLU A 596 -2.65 -14.11 -13.47
N GLN A 597 -2.27 -15.37 -13.68
CA GLN A 597 -3.03 -16.49 -13.13
C GLN A 597 -3.02 -16.43 -11.59
N GLY A 598 -4.21 -16.46 -10.98
CA GLY A 598 -4.39 -16.36 -9.52
C GLY A 598 -4.33 -14.93 -8.96
N GLY A 599 -4.33 -13.91 -9.83
CA GLY A 599 -4.27 -12.53 -9.34
C GLY A 599 -3.87 -11.49 -10.38
N GLY A 600 -3.06 -10.53 -9.96
CA GLY A 600 -2.50 -9.50 -10.82
C GLY A 600 -1.42 -8.71 -10.13
N ARG A 601 -0.44 -8.26 -10.92
CA ARG A 601 0.66 -7.43 -10.47
C ARG A 601 0.37 -5.97 -10.78
N PHE A 602 0.66 -5.09 -9.84
CA PHE A 602 0.64 -3.64 -10.08
C PHE A 602 1.99 -3.02 -9.79
N ARG A 603 2.29 -1.95 -10.50
CA ARG A 603 3.47 -1.11 -10.28
C ARG A 603 3.09 0.35 -10.40
N LEU A 604 3.56 1.16 -9.46
CA LEU A 604 3.48 2.61 -9.49
C LEU A 604 4.90 3.15 -9.33
N ARG A 605 5.31 4.07 -10.20
CA ARG A 605 6.61 4.73 -10.12
C ARG A 605 6.41 6.24 -10.17
N ALA A 606 7.05 6.95 -9.26
CA ALA A 606 7.15 8.39 -9.26
C ALA A 606 8.63 8.79 -9.30
N ALA A 607 8.99 9.67 -10.24
CA ALA A 607 10.31 10.28 -10.30
C ALA A 607 10.18 11.78 -9.98
N LEU A 608 11.16 12.30 -9.25
CA LEU A 608 11.31 13.72 -8.96
C LEU A 608 12.36 14.33 -9.89
N ARG A 609 12.17 15.59 -10.25
CA ARG A 609 13.13 16.40 -10.99
C ARG A 609 14.40 16.56 -10.16
N SER A 610 15.56 16.44 -10.81
CA SER A 610 16.82 16.90 -10.21
C SER A 610 16.73 18.41 -10.00
N ARG A 611 17.03 18.88 -8.79
CA ARG A 611 17.15 20.31 -8.51
C ARG A 611 18.40 20.90 -9.16
#